data_AF-A0A2N6VP18-F1
#
_entry.id   AF-A0A2N6VP18-F1
#
_cell.length_a   1.000
_cell.length_b   1.000
_cell.length_c   1.000
_cell.angle_alpha   90.00
_cell.angle_beta   90.00
_cell.angle_gamma   90.00
#
_symmetry.space_group_name_H-M   'P 1'
#
loop_
_entity.id
_entity.type
_entity.pdbx_description
1 polymer ?
#
loop_
_entity_poly.entity_id
_entity_poly.type
_entity_poly.pdbx_seq_one_letter_code
_entity_poly.pdbx_strand_id
1 'polypeptide(L)'
;MNTHAEDLHEEIRRLRIRISSFTTAQLNAPDANNVSRRERIRMCLQDLADVRATGTVPHLSDRVLADQIVVLLTDCQPEYGASDDQTRQALHLAQDLRRRL
;
A
#
# COMPACT_ATOMS: atom_id res chain seq x y z
N MET A 1 5.13 -23.63 -4.94
CA MET A 1 5.35 -22.60 -3.90
C MET A 1 5.29 -21.28 -4.63
N ASN A 2 4.31 -20.42 -4.30
CA ASN A 2 4.34 -19.04 -4.78
C ASN A 2 5.51 -18.31 -4.11
N THR A 3 6.17 -17.46 -4.87
CA THR A 3 7.23 -16.56 -4.38
C THR A 3 6.61 -15.32 -3.73
N HIS A 4 7.33 -14.66 -2.82
CA HIS A 4 6.87 -13.39 -2.23
C HIS A 4 6.57 -12.32 -3.30
N ALA A 5 7.24 -12.36 -4.44
CA ALA A 5 6.99 -11.47 -5.58
C ALA A 5 5.62 -11.73 -6.24
N GLU A 6 5.24 -13.00 -6.47
CA GLU A 6 3.94 -13.36 -7.02
C GLU A 6 2.80 -12.99 -6.07
N ASP A 7 2.99 -13.25 -4.78
CA ASP A 7 2.01 -12.88 -3.76
C ASP A 7 1.86 -11.34 -3.65
N LEU A 8 2.96 -10.60 -3.78
CA LEU A 8 2.95 -9.14 -3.80
C LEU A 8 2.20 -8.61 -5.03
N HIS A 9 2.40 -9.20 -6.21
CA HIS A 9 1.66 -8.88 -7.43
C HIS A 9 0.14 -9.03 -7.26
N GLU A 10 -0.30 -10.15 -6.67
CA GLU A 10 -1.72 -10.36 -6.39
C GLU A 10 -2.28 -9.35 -5.39
N GLU A 11 -1.55 -9.09 -4.32
CA GLU A 11 -1.98 -8.16 -3.27
C GLU A 11 -2.04 -6.71 -3.77
N ILE A 12 -1.13 -6.28 -4.66
CA ILE A 12 -1.22 -4.99 -5.37
C ILE A 12 -2.55 -4.87 -6.11
N ARG A 13 -2.93 -5.90 -6.88
CA ARG A 13 -4.19 -5.91 -7.63
C ARG A 13 -5.40 -5.84 -6.71
N ARG A 14 -5.41 -6.62 -5.62
CA ARG A 14 -6.50 -6.65 -4.63
C ARG A 14 -6.67 -5.29 -3.94
N LEU A 15 -5.57 -4.67 -3.50
CA LEU A 15 -5.58 -3.35 -2.86
C LEU A 15 -6.06 -2.26 -3.81
N ARG A 16 -5.58 -2.25 -5.06
CA ARG A 16 -6.02 -1.27 -6.06
C ARG A 16 -7.53 -1.30 -6.24
N ILE A 17 -8.12 -2.48 -6.41
CA ILE A 17 -9.57 -2.65 -6.55
C ILE A 17 -10.30 -2.17 -5.30
N ARG A 18 -9.82 -2.58 -4.11
CA ARG A 18 -10.44 -2.23 -2.83
C ARG A 18 -10.45 -0.72 -2.60
N ILE A 19 -9.31 -0.05 -2.78
CA ILE A 19 -9.17 1.39 -2.53
C ILE A 19 -9.98 2.20 -3.54
N SER A 20 -9.91 1.84 -4.83
CA SER A 20 -10.69 2.51 -5.88
C SER A 20 -12.21 2.33 -5.72
N SER A 21 -12.66 1.32 -4.96
CA SER A 21 -14.09 1.12 -4.69
C SER A 21 -14.66 2.04 -3.61
N PHE A 22 -13.81 2.71 -2.82
CA PHE A 22 -14.28 3.58 -1.75
C PHE A 22 -14.72 4.94 -2.28
N THR A 23 -15.86 5.41 -1.79
CA THR A 23 -16.26 6.81 -1.94
C THR A 23 -15.44 7.72 -1.01
N THR A 24 -15.39 9.01 -1.32
CA THR A 24 -14.74 10.02 -0.46
C THR A 24 -15.27 9.99 0.98
N ALA A 25 -16.57 9.76 1.17
CA ALA A 25 -17.17 9.64 2.49
C ALA A 25 -16.67 8.39 3.24
N GLN A 26 -16.58 7.24 2.56
CA GLN A 26 -16.06 6.00 3.16
C GLN A 26 -14.57 6.08 3.49
N LEU A 27 -13.78 6.82 2.69
CA LEU A 27 -12.37 7.08 2.96
C LEU A 27 -12.17 7.95 4.21
N ASN A 28 -13.09 8.91 4.44
CA ASN A 28 -13.06 9.83 5.58
C ASN A 28 -13.73 9.29 6.84
N ALA A 29 -14.55 8.25 6.72
CA ALA A 29 -15.24 7.65 7.86
C ALA A 29 -14.20 7.11 8.88
N PRO A 30 -14.22 7.60 10.13
CA PRO A 30 -13.33 7.11 11.18
C PRO A 30 -13.76 5.72 11.65
N ASP A 31 -12.78 4.92 12.08
CA ASP A 31 -13.01 3.64 12.76
C ASP A 31 -13.14 3.80 14.29
N ALA A 32 -13.18 2.68 15.01
CA ALA A 32 -13.28 2.65 16.47
C ALA A 32 -12.13 3.36 17.22
N ASN A 33 -10.97 3.56 16.57
CA ASN A 33 -9.82 4.27 17.11
C ASN A 33 -9.76 5.73 16.61
N ASN A 34 -10.83 6.22 15.99
CA ASN A 34 -10.91 7.55 15.37
C ASN A 34 -9.90 7.76 14.23
N VAL A 35 -9.47 6.68 13.57
CA VAL A 35 -8.56 6.73 12.43
C VAL A 35 -9.36 6.50 11.15
N SER A 36 -9.24 7.39 10.18
CA SER A 36 -9.91 7.22 8.89
C SER A 36 -9.19 6.20 8.02
N ARG A 37 -9.90 5.56 7.07
CA ARG A 37 -9.26 4.69 6.06
C ARG A 37 -8.18 5.43 5.27
N ARG A 38 -8.42 6.71 4.99
CA ARG A 38 -7.44 7.59 4.35
C ARG A 38 -6.15 7.69 5.16
N GLU A 39 -6.26 7.89 6.46
CA GLU A 39 -5.11 7.97 7.34
C GLU A 39 -4.33 6.66 7.38
N ARG A 40 -5.03 5.50 7.44
CA ARG A 40 -4.39 4.18 7.37
C ARG A 40 -3.61 3.97 6.06
N ILE A 41 -4.17 4.41 4.94
CA ILE A 41 -3.50 4.35 3.63
C ILE A 41 -2.24 5.22 3.65
N ARG A 42 -2.31 6.45 4.19
CA ARG A 42 -1.15 7.34 4.29
C ARG A 42 -0.04 6.79 5.17
N MET A 43 -0.38 6.21 6.32
CA MET A 43 0.59 5.54 7.19
C MET A 43 1.29 4.40 6.44
N CYS A 44 0.53 3.55 5.75
CA CYS A 44 1.12 2.46 4.95
C CYS A 44 2.01 2.97 3.81
N LEU A 45 1.61 4.05 3.12
CA LEU A 45 2.46 4.69 2.11
C LEU A 45 3.79 5.16 2.69
N GLN A 46 3.77 5.76 3.89
CA GLN A 46 4.99 6.17 4.59
C GLN A 46 5.88 4.96 4.91
N ASP A 47 5.31 3.92 5.50
CA ASP A 47 6.03 2.69 5.83
C ASP A 47 6.67 2.07 4.57
N LEU A 48 5.96 2.08 3.42
CA LEU A 48 6.48 1.58 2.15
C LEU A 48 7.61 2.43 1.56
N ALA A 49 7.54 3.76 1.69
CA ALA A 49 8.64 4.63 1.28
C ALA A 49 9.91 4.39 2.10
N ASP A 50 9.74 4.06 3.39
CA ASP A 50 10.86 3.70 4.27
C ASP A 50 11.48 2.35 3.88
N VAL A 51 10.67 1.36 3.46
CA VAL A 51 11.18 0.04 2.96
C VAL A 51 12.13 0.21 1.78
N ARG A 52 11.82 1.14 0.87
CA ARG A 52 12.66 1.43 -0.31
C ARG A 52 13.78 2.42 -0.03
N ALA A 53 13.86 2.96 1.20
CA ALA A 53 14.74 4.06 1.56
C ALA A 53 14.62 5.27 0.61
N THR A 54 13.46 5.45 -0.03
CA THR A 54 13.19 6.61 -0.89
C THR A 54 12.85 7.85 -0.06
N GLY A 55 12.49 7.66 1.22
CA GLY A 55 12.35 8.70 2.25
C GLY A 55 11.26 9.74 2.02
N THR A 56 10.56 9.66 0.88
CA THR A 56 9.58 10.66 0.46
C THR A 56 8.42 9.98 -0.26
N VAL A 57 7.26 9.91 0.40
CA VAL A 57 6.00 9.66 -0.32
C VAL A 57 5.68 10.95 -1.08
N PRO A 58 5.56 10.91 -2.42
CA PRO A 58 5.14 12.11 -3.14
C PRO A 58 3.77 12.53 -2.62
N HIS A 59 3.65 13.78 -2.17
CA HIS A 59 2.42 14.33 -1.59
C HIS A 59 1.39 14.57 -2.71
N LEU A 60 0.88 13.48 -3.28
CA LEU A 60 -0.11 13.55 -4.34
C LEU A 60 -1.49 13.63 -3.69
N SER A 61 -2.32 14.51 -4.23
CA SER A 61 -3.69 14.75 -3.74
C SER A 61 -4.48 13.45 -3.55
N ASP A 62 -5.44 13.46 -2.63
CA ASP A 62 -6.26 12.30 -2.23
C ASP A 62 -6.92 11.53 -3.41
N ARG A 63 -6.98 12.10 -4.61
CA ARG A 63 -7.53 11.46 -5.82
C ARG A 63 -6.67 10.33 -6.40
N VAL A 64 -5.43 10.14 -5.94
CA VAL A 64 -4.52 9.12 -6.49
C VAL A 64 -3.95 8.16 -5.45
N LEU A 65 -4.62 7.96 -4.31
CA LEU A 65 -4.16 7.06 -3.24
C LEU A 65 -3.96 5.61 -3.72
N ALA A 66 -4.88 5.10 -4.55
CA ALA A 66 -4.77 3.75 -5.09
C ALA A 66 -3.55 3.61 -6.00
N ASP A 67 -3.31 4.59 -6.88
CA ASP A 67 -2.17 4.56 -7.79
C ASP A 67 -0.84 4.76 -7.04
N GLN A 68 -0.80 5.57 -5.98
CA GLN A 68 0.37 5.72 -5.10
C GLN A 68 0.79 4.39 -4.46
N ILE A 69 -0.18 3.65 -3.91
CA ILE A 69 0.08 2.33 -3.32
C ILE A 69 0.61 1.38 -4.38
N VAL A 70 0.02 1.38 -5.58
CA VAL A 70 0.48 0.54 -6.68
C VAL A 70 1.92 0.86 -7.01
N VAL A 71 2.29 2.14 -7.17
CA VAL A 71 3.66 2.55 -7.50
C VAL A 71 4.65 2.08 -6.43
N LEU A 72 4.43 2.40 -5.15
CA LEU A 72 5.38 2.04 -4.09
C LEU A 72 5.51 0.53 -3.89
N LEU A 73 4.41 -0.23 -3.98
CA LEU A 73 4.47 -1.69 -3.90
C LEU A 73 5.11 -2.30 -5.15
N THR A 74 4.90 -1.71 -6.32
CA THR A 74 5.55 -2.13 -7.57
C THR A 74 7.05 -1.94 -7.46
N ASP A 75 7.51 -0.80 -6.95
CA ASP A 75 8.94 -0.58 -6.68
C ASP A 75 9.51 -1.66 -5.74
N CYS A 76 8.73 -2.18 -4.79
CA CYS A 76 9.15 -3.25 -3.89
C CYS A 76 9.25 -4.64 -4.54
N GLN A 77 9.13 -4.76 -5.86
CA GLN A 77 9.33 -6.04 -6.53
C GLN A 77 10.79 -6.27 -6.98
N PRO A 78 11.24 -7.53 -7.08
CA PRO A 78 12.58 -7.87 -7.54
C PRO A 78 12.91 -7.34 -8.94
N GLU A 79 11.91 -7.27 -9.83
CA GLU A 79 12.08 -6.72 -11.19
C GLU A 79 12.45 -5.22 -11.21
N TYR A 80 12.19 -4.51 -10.11
CA TYR A 80 12.62 -3.11 -9.88
C TYR A 80 13.74 -3.01 -8.83
N GLY A 81 14.51 -4.08 -8.66
CA GLY A 81 15.72 -4.12 -7.83
C GLY A 81 15.47 -4.22 -6.32
N ALA A 82 14.26 -4.59 -5.89
CA ALA A 82 14.02 -4.86 -4.46
C ALA A 82 14.71 -6.15 -4.02
N SER A 83 15.23 -6.15 -2.79
CA SER A 83 15.68 -7.38 -2.14
C SER A 83 14.49 -8.27 -1.77
N ASP A 84 14.74 -9.55 -1.51
CA ASP A 84 13.70 -10.47 -1.01
C ASP A 84 13.11 -9.99 0.32
N ASP A 85 13.94 -9.41 1.20
CA ASP A 85 13.48 -8.87 2.48
C ASP A 85 12.57 -7.65 2.31
N GLN A 86 12.91 -6.74 1.38
CA GLN A 86 12.06 -5.61 1.00
C GLN A 86 10.73 -6.08 0.40
N THR A 87 10.78 -7.09 -0.48
CA THR A 87 9.59 -7.68 -1.11
C THR A 87 8.67 -8.31 -0.05
N ARG A 88 9.24 -9.07 0.88
CA ARG A 88 8.54 -9.71 2.00
C ARG A 88 7.93 -8.68 2.95
N GLN A 89 8.66 -7.61 3.28
CA GLN A 89 8.17 -6.54 4.15
C GLN A 89 7.02 -5.77 3.48
N ALA A 90 7.17 -5.42 2.20
CA ALA A 90 6.12 -4.76 1.43
C ALA A 90 4.85 -5.61 1.32
N LEU A 91 5.00 -6.93 1.10
CA LEU A 91 3.88 -7.87 1.11
C LEU A 91 3.15 -7.87 2.46
N HIS A 92 3.89 -7.88 3.57
CA HIS A 92 3.28 -7.83 4.90
C HIS A 92 2.50 -6.52 5.11
N LEU A 93 3.08 -5.38 4.76
CA LEU A 93 2.42 -4.07 4.86
C LEU A 93 1.15 -4.01 4.01
N ALA A 94 1.21 -4.54 2.78
CA ALA A 94 0.06 -4.61 1.88
C ALA A 94 -1.08 -5.46 2.46
N GLN A 95 -0.76 -6.65 2.99
CA GLN A 95 -1.75 -7.54 3.59
C GLN A 95 -2.39 -6.93 4.83
N ASP A 96 -1.60 -6.27 5.68
CA ASP A 96 -2.08 -5.62 6.89
C ASP A 96 -2.97 -4.42 6.56
N LEU A 97 -2.61 -3.62 5.56
CA LEU A 97 -3.48 -2.56 5.07
C LEU A 97 -4.81 -3.14 4.58
N ARG A 98 -4.79 -4.19 3.74
CA ARG A 98 -6.02 -4.80 3.22
C ARG A 98 -6.94 -5.29 4.34
N ARG A 99 -6.40 -5.89 5.40
CA ARG A 99 -7.19 -6.36 6.57
C ARG A 99 -7.84 -5.20 7.34
N ARG A 100 -7.26 -4.01 7.29
CA ARG A 100 -7.69 -2.82 8.04
C ARG A 100 -8.62 -1.89 7.25
N LEU A 101 -8.93 -2.18 5.97
CA LEU A 101 -9.76 -1.37 5.07
C LEU A 101 -11.18 -1.89 4.85
#